data_AF-A0A960BBQ2-F1
#
_entry.id   AF-A0A960BBQ2-F1
#
_cell.length_a   1.000
_cell.length_b   1.000
_cell.length_c   1.000
_cell.angle_alpha   90.00
_cell.angle_beta   90.00
_cell.angle_gamma   90.00
#
_symmetry.space_group_name_H-M   'P 1'
#
loop_
_entity.id
_entity.type
_entity.pdbx_description
1 polymer ?
#
loop_
_entity_poly.entity_id
_entity_poly.type
_entity_poly.pdbx_seq_one_letter_code
_entity_poly.pdbx_strand_id
1 'polypeptide(L)'
;MRILVTGAAGFIGGEIVRQLRERGHDVVGLDVLLDRAHGADAALPDGVHRVDVRDEAALEPLLAGVDAVCHQAAMVGLGLTVHDAPDYAQHNVVGTAALLSAMTRTGVGRLVQASSMVVYGGGRQACPRHGVVTTRPRTASDLEEGRFDPPCPACGAPVGWALVPEDAPVDPRNAYAATKLAQEHLAVAWVEQAGGSAVSLRYHNV
;
A
#
# COMPACT_ATOMS: atom_id res chain seq x y z
N MET A 1 -14.91 18.20 7.57
CA MET A 1 -14.87 17.33 6.37
C MET A 1 -15.48 15.99 6.73
N ARG A 2 -16.16 15.37 5.79
CA ARG A 2 -16.59 13.97 5.81
C ARG A 2 -15.54 13.13 5.10
N ILE A 3 -14.91 12.21 5.81
CA ILE A 3 -13.77 11.42 5.32
C ILE A 3 -14.11 9.94 5.42
N LEU A 4 -13.96 9.23 4.30
CA LEU A 4 -14.08 7.78 4.30
C LEU A 4 -12.71 7.14 4.51
N VAL A 5 -12.61 6.20 5.46
CA VAL A 5 -11.39 5.46 5.74
C VAL A 5 -11.63 3.98 5.44
N THR A 6 -10.92 3.43 4.47
CA THR A 6 -10.93 1.97 4.22
C THR A 6 -9.85 1.30 5.06
N GLY A 7 -10.07 0.06 5.51
CA GLY A 7 -9.15 -0.62 6.43
C GLY A 7 -9.25 -0.03 7.85
N ALA A 8 -10.41 0.54 8.19
CA ALA A 8 -10.64 1.32 9.39
C ALA A 8 -10.56 0.50 10.69
N ALA A 9 -10.65 -0.83 10.62
CA ALA A 9 -10.47 -1.71 11.78
C ALA A 9 -9.02 -2.20 11.91
N GLY A 10 -8.14 -1.88 10.96
CA GLY A 10 -6.72 -2.24 11.01
C GLY A 10 -5.91 -1.33 11.94
N PHE A 11 -4.65 -1.71 12.16
CA PHE A 11 -3.73 -0.99 13.06
C PHE A 11 -3.57 0.50 12.70
N ILE A 12 -3.20 0.80 11.45
CA ILE A 12 -3.02 2.18 10.98
C ILE A 12 -4.37 2.88 10.78
N GLY A 13 -5.35 2.18 10.18
CA GLY A 13 -6.66 2.76 9.87
C GLY A 13 -7.44 3.16 11.12
N GLY A 14 -7.43 2.34 12.17
CA GLY A 14 -8.09 2.65 13.44
C GLY A 14 -7.50 3.88 14.12
N GLU A 15 -6.18 4.03 14.08
CA GLU A 15 -5.49 5.20 14.61
C GLU A 15 -5.79 6.48 13.80
N ILE A 16 -5.87 6.37 12.46
CA ILE A 16 -6.33 7.47 11.60
C ILE A 16 -7.78 7.86 11.93
N VAL A 17 -8.68 6.89 12.08
CA VAL A 17 -10.08 7.15 12.47
C VAL A 17 -10.15 7.89 13.79
N ARG A 18 -9.39 7.43 14.81
CA ARG A 18 -9.31 8.08 16.12
C ARG A 18 -8.87 9.54 15.98
N GLN A 19 -7.74 9.80 15.31
CA GLN A 19 -7.21 11.15 15.16
C GLN A 19 -8.12 12.07 14.33
N LEU A 20 -8.79 11.56 13.29
CA LEU A 20 -9.74 12.34 12.50
C LEU A 20 -10.97 12.74 13.34
N ARG A 21 -11.52 11.82 14.13
CA ARG A 21 -12.64 12.10 15.03
C ARG A 21 -12.26 13.11 16.12
N GLU A 22 -11.08 12.99 16.72
CA GLU A 22 -10.57 13.95 17.72
C GLU A 22 -10.41 15.37 17.16
N ARG A 23 -10.14 15.49 15.86
CA ARG A 23 -10.06 16.77 15.15
C ARG A 23 -11.42 17.29 14.67
N GLY A 24 -12.52 16.63 15.03
CA GLY A 24 -13.88 17.05 14.70
C GLY A 24 -14.32 16.74 13.26
N HIS A 25 -13.65 15.81 12.58
CA HIS A 25 -14.10 15.34 11.27
C HIS A 25 -15.24 14.32 11.40
N ASP A 26 -16.14 14.29 10.41
CA ASP A 26 -17.12 13.22 10.23
C ASP A 26 -16.42 12.06 9.53
N VAL A 27 -16.40 10.87 10.13
CA VAL A 27 -15.59 9.74 9.67
C VAL A 27 -16.47 8.53 9.38
N VAL A 28 -16.43 8.08 8.13
CA VAL A 28 -17.08 6.85 7.66
C VAL A 28 -16.02 5.77 7.53
N GLY A 29 -15.94 4.86 8.50
CA GLY A 29 -14.99 3.75 8.47
C GLY A 29 -15.58 2.54 7.75
N LEU A 30 -14.77 1.81 6.96
CA LEU A 30 -15.15 0.49 6.47
C LEU A 30 -13.99 -0.50 6.51
N ASP A 31 -14.34 -1.77 6.71
CA ASP A 31 -13.41 -2.89 6.73
C ASP A 31 -14.14 -4.20 6.37
N VAL A 32 -13.43 -5.15 5.77
CA VAL A 32 -13.97 -6.49 5.48
C VAL A 32 -13.66 -7.49 6.62
N LEU A 33 -12.77 -7.13 7.55
CA LEU A 33 -12.32 -7.96 8.67
C LEU A 33 -11.77 -9.33 8.24
N LEU A 34 -10.79 -9.34 7.33
CA LEU A 34 -10.13 -10.60 6.95
C LEU A 34 -9.54 -11.29 8.19
N ASP A 35 -9.88 -12.56 8.42
CA ASP A 35 -9.40 -13.36 9.55
C ASP A 35 -7.88 -13.32 9.72
N ARG A 36 -7.15 -13.35 8.59
CA ARG A 36 -5.68 -13.30 8.57
C ARG A 36 -5.09 -12.00 9.14
N ALA A 37 -5.87 -10.92 9.19
CA ALA A 37 -5.46 -9.61 9.68
C ALA A 37 -6.04 -9.29 11.07
N HIS A 38 -7.25 -9.78 11.38
CA HIS A 38 -7.96 -9.41 12.61
C HIS A 38 -8.18 -10.59 13.58
N GLY A 39 -8.02 -11.83 13.14
CA GLY A 39 -8.43 -13.04 13.85
C GLY A 39 -9.89 -13.40 13.59
N ALA A 40 -10.24 -14.68 13.77
CA ALA A 40 -11.57 -15.23 13.46
C ALA A 40 -12.69 -14.62 14.32
N ASP A 41 -12.38 -14.15 15.53
CA ASP A 41 -13.36 -13.61 16.48
C ASP A 41 -13.39 -12.07 16.50
N ALA A 42 -12.84 -11.42 15.47
CA ALA A 42 -12.77 -9.96 15.41
C ALA A 42 -14.15 -9.31 15.32
N ALA A 43 -14.40 -8.37 16.23
CA ALA A 43 -15.57 -7.50 16.18
C ALA A 43 -15.27 -6.22 15.37
N LEU A 44 -16.29 -5.70 14.69
CA LEU A 44 -16.20 -4.37 14.08
C LEU A 44 -16.12 -3.31 15.19
N PRO A 45 -15.23 -2.31 15.05
CA PRO A 45 -15.27 -1.12 15.90
C PRO A 45 -16.54 -0.28 15.66
N ASP A 46 -16.93 0.50 16.67
CA ASP A 46 -18.09 1.37 16.57
C ASP A 46 -17.98 2.41 15.43
N GLY A 47 -19.02 2.47 14.62
CA GLY A 47 -19.09 3.34 13.44
C GLY A 47 -18.21 2.89 12.27
N VAL A 48 -17.78 1.62 12.24
CA VAL A 48 -17.15 0.98 11.07
C VAL A 48 -18.13 0.03 10.40
N HIS A 49 -18.28 0.16 9.09
CA HIS A 49 -19.14 -0.69 8.27
C HIS A 49 -18.40 -1.95 7.81
N ARG A 50 -19.06 -3.13 7.88
CA ARG A 50 -18.53 -4.35 7.27
C ARG A 50 -18.78 -4.34 5.78
N VAL A 51 -17.85 -3.80 5.02
CA VAL A 51 -17.95 -3.66 3.57
C VAL A 51 -16.59 -3.98 2.94
N ASP A 52 -16.64 -4.77 1.88
CA ASP A 52 -15.48 -5.02 1.04
C ASP A 52 -15.34 -3.88 0.01
N VAL A 53 -14.14 -3.34 -0.14
CA VAL A 53 -13.84 -2.29 -1.15
C VAL A 53 -14.11 -2.74 -2.58
N ARG A 54 -14.15 -4.06 -2.83
CA ARG A 54 -14.48 -4.66 -4.13
C ARG A 54 -15.98 -4.63 -4.43
N ASP A 55 -16.84 -4.44 -3.43
CA ASP A 55 -18.28 -4.30 -3.61
C ASP A 55 -18.64 -2.84 -3.86
N GLU A 56 -18.63 -2.45 -5.12
CA GLU A 56 -18.92 -1.09 -5.54
C GLU A 56 -20.34 -0.64 -5.17
N ALA A 57 -21.32 -1.55 -5.18
CA ALA A 57 -22.70 -1.24 -4.85
C ALA A 57 -22.89 -0.98 -3.35
N ALA A 58 -22.17 -1.72 -2.48
CA ALA A 58 -22.13 -1.45 -1.05
C ALA A 58 -21.33 -0.19 -0.70
N LEU A 59 -20.36 0.18 -1.54
CA LEU A 59 -19.48 1.32 -1.31
C LEU A 59 -20.12 2.68 -1.70
N GLU A 60 -20.91 2.72 -2.77
CA GLU A 60 -21.55 3.96 -3.26
C GLU A 60 -22.31 4.75 -2.18
N PRO A 61 -23.21 4.14 -1.36
CA PRO A 61 -23.95 4.88 -0.35
C PRO A 61 -23.05 5.48 0.73
N LEU A 62 -21.91 4.84 1.01
CA LEU A 62 -20.94 5.31 2.00
C LEU A 62 -20.09 6.47 1.48
N LEU A 63 -19.89 6.55 0.16
CA LEU A 63 -19.18 7.64 -0.50
C LEU A 63 -20.03 8.91 -0.69
N ALA A 64 -21.36 8.82 -0.55
CA ALA A 64 -22.24 9.97 -0.70
C ALA A 64 -21.85 11.12 0.26
N GLY A 65 -21.54 12.29 -0.31
CA GLY A 65 -21.14 13.49 0.43
C GLY A 65 -19.74 13.43 1.05
N VAL A 66 -18.91 12.43 0.73
CA VAL A 66 -17.53 12.33 1.20
C VAL A 66 -16.64 13.37 0.51
N ASP A 67 -15.88 14.12 1.29
CA ASP A 67 -14.93 15.13 0.78
C ASP A 67 -13.59 14.50 0.33
N ALA A 68 -13.16 13.42 1.01
CA ALA A 68 -11.90 12.73 0.73
C ALA A 68 -11.91 11.27 1.21
N VAL A 69 -11.13 10.43 0.55
CA VAL A 69 -10.89 9.04 0.94
C VAL A 69 -9.46 8.86 1.46
N CYS A 70 -9.34 8.22 2.63
CA CYS A 70 -8.09 7.68 3.15
C CYS A 70 -8.08 6.15 2.98
N HIS A 71 -7.38 5.67 1.96
CA HIS A 71 -7.35 4.26 1.57
C HIS A 71 -6.23 3.50 2.29
N GLN A 72 -6.56 2.79 3.37
CA GLN A 72 -5.63 1.93 4.11
C GLN A 72 -5.90 0.43 3.91
N ALA A 73 -7.04 0.08 3.30
CA ALA A 73 -7.37 -1.31 2.99
C ALA A 73 -6.38 -1.88 1.97
N ALA A 74 -5.57 -2.84 2.42
CA ALA A 74 -4.72 -3.66 1.58
C ALA A 74 -4.42 -4.96 2.30
N MET A 75 -4.26 -6.04 1.55
CA MET A 75 -3.53 -7.21 2.00
C MET A 75 -2.06 -6.84 2.20
N VAL A 76 -1.56 -7.10 3.42
CA VAL A 76 -0.16 -6.94 3.82
C VAL A 76 0.52 -8.30 4.02
N GLY A 77 1.85 -8.29 4.12
CA GLY A 77 2.72 -9.47 4.22
C GLY A 77 3.47 -9.74 2.91
N LEU A 78 4.57 -10.48 2.94
CA LEU A 78 5.42 -10.68 1.74
C LEU A 78 4.81 -11.62 0.69
N GLY A 79 3.69 -12.29 0.99
CA GLY A 79 3.27 -13.51 0.30
C GLY A 79 4.22 -14.65 0.67
N LEU A 80 3.68 -15.69 1.29
CA LEU A 80 4.47 -16.86 1.67
C LEU A 80 4.83 -17.68 0.43
N THR A 81 3.96 -17.67 -0.57
CA THR A 81 4.16 -18.37 -1.84
C THR A 81 3.59 -17.59 -3.01
N VAL A 82 3.96 -17.98 -4.24
CA VAL A 82 3.35 -17.43 -5.47
C VAL A 82 1.84 -17.72 -5.54
N HIS A 83 1.34 -18.73 -4.83
CA HIS A 83 -0.08 -19.07 -4.79
C HIS A 83 -0.91 -18.03 -4.05
N ASP A 84 -0.29 -17.15 -3.25
CA ASP A 84 -1.00 -16.06 -2.59
C ASP A 84 -1.25 -14.89 -3.54
N ALA A 85 -0.52 -14.81 -4.66
CA ALA A 85 -0.54 -13.66 -5.57
C ALA A 85 -1.95 -13.29 -6.08
N PRO A 86 -2.85 -14.23 -6.41
CA PRO A 86 -4.23 -13.91 -6.76
C PRO A 86 -4.96 -13.13 -5.67
N ASP A 87 -4.82 -13.52 -4.39
CA ASP A 87 -5.50 -12.83 -3.29
C ASP A 87 -4.96 -11.41 -3.12
N TYR A 88 -3.64 -11.22 -3.17
CA TYR A 88 -3.04 -9.88 -3.16
C TYR A 88 -3.56 -9.03 -4.32
N ALA A 89 -3.64 -9.58 -5.52
CA ALA A 89 -4.18 -8.85 -6.68
C ALA A 89 -5.66 -8.48 -6.49
N GLN A 90 -6.47 -9.41 -5.97
CA GLN A 90 -7.89 -9.16 -5.70
C GLN A 90 -8.08 -8.03 -4.68
N HIS A 91 -7.40 -8.08 -3.54
CA HIS A 91 -7.61 -7.09 -2.50
C HIS A 91 -6.93 -5.75 -2.77
N ASN A 92 -5.69 -5.76 -3.27
CA ASN A 92 -4.92 -4.53 -3.46
C ASN A 92 -5.22 -3.88 -4.80
N VAL A 93 -5.26 -4.64 -5.90
CA VAL A 93 -5.40 -4.06 -7.24
C VAL A 93 -6.87 -3.90 -7.60
N VAL A 94 -7.64 -4.99 -7.56
CA VAL A 94 -9.08 -4.93 -7.89
C VAL A 94 -9.83 -4.07 -6.87
N GLY A 95 -9.52 -4.21 -5.59
CA GLY A 95 -10.11 -3.36 -4.54
C GLY A 95 -9.84 -1.86 -4.74
N THR A 96 -8.63 -1.46 -5.11
CA THR A 96 -8.33 -0.05 -5.42
C THR A 96 -9.02 0.40 -6.71
N ALA A 97 -9.06 -0.42 -7.75
CA ALA A 97 -9.78 -0.08 -8.98
C ALA A 97 -11.28 0.13 -8.74
N ALA A 98 -11.91 -0.76 -7.97
CA ALA A 98 -13.32 -0.65 -7.57
C ALA A 98 -13.57 0.62 -6.74
N LEU A 99 -12.70 0.93 -5.78
CA LEU A 99 -12.78 2.18 -5.00
C LEU A 99 -12.68 3.43 -5.89
N LEU A 100 -11.70 3.48 -6.80
CA LEU A 100 -11.51 4.63 -7.70
C LEU A 100 -12.71 4.81 -8.65
N SER A 101 -13.28 3.70 -9.14
CA SER A 101 -14.52 3.69 -9.93
C SER A 101 -15.70 4.28 -9.14
N ALA A 102 -15.94 3.78 -7.92
CA ALA A 102 -17.02 4.24 -7.06
C ALA A 102 -16.83 5.71 -6.63
N MET A 103 -15.61 6.14 -6.32
CA MET A 103 -15.26 7.53 -6.04
C MET A 103 -15.63 8.45 -7.21
N THR A 104 -15.30 8.03 -8.44
CA THR A 104 -15.64 8.80 -9.65
C THR A 104 -17.15 8.94 -9.82
N ARG A 105 -17.91 7.84 -9.66
CA ARG A 105 -19.39 7.87 -9.79
C ARG A 105 -20.06 8.79 -8.77
N THR A 106 -19.48 8.89 -7.58
CA THR A 106 -20.03 9.66 -6.45
C THR A 106 -19.47 11.08 -6.36
N GLY A 107 -18.56 11.46 -7.25
CA GLY A 107 -17.97 12.80 -7.31
C GLY A 107 -16.85 13.05 -6.29
N VAL A 108 -16.31 12.01 -5.66
CA VAL A 108 -15.23 12.14 -4.67
C VAL A 108 -13.88 12.25 -5.40
N GLY A 109 -13.26 13.43 -5.34
CA GLY A 109 -12.04 13.74 -6.11
C GLY A 109 -10.73 13.74 -5.34
N ARG A 110 -10.69 13.33 -4.06
CA ARG A 110 -9.49 13.40 -3.21
C ARG A 110 -9.14 12.06 -2.59
N LEU A 111 -7.95 11.55 -2.90
CA LEU A 111 -7.42 10.29 -2.40
C LEU A 111 -6.11 10.50 -1.65
N VAL A 112 -6.00 9.92 -0.45
CA VAL A 112 -4.72 9.60 0.18
C VAL A 112 -4.67 8.09 0.34
N GLN A 113 -3.64 7.44 -0.16
CA GLN A 113 -3.49 5.99 -0.03
C GLN A 113 -2.18 5.58 0.63
N ALA A 114 -2.23 4.47 1.36
CA ALA A 114 -1.02 3.80 1.82
C ALA A 114 -0.37 3.05 0.66
N SER A 115 0.88 3.38 0.35
CA SER A 115 1.81 2.52 -0.39
C SER A 115 2.86 1.97 0.59
N SER A 116 3.99 1.47 0.10
CA SER A 116 5.02 0.88 0.94
C SER A 116 6.42 1.04 0.35
N MET A 117 7.43 1.19 1.21
CA MET A 117 8.84 1.22 0.82
C MET A 117 9.29 -0.04 0.07
N VAL A 118 8.57 -1.16 0.22
CA VAL A 118 8.97 -2.44 -0.41
C VAL A 118 8.93 -2.39 -1.94
N VAL A 119 8.29 -1.37 -2.53
CA VAL A 119 8.31 -1.13 -3.97
C VAL A 119 9.72 -0.88 -4.50
N TYR A 120 10.66 -0.45 -3.65
CA TYR A 120 12.07 -0.27 -4.00
C TYR A 120 12.91 -1.56 -3.89
N GLY A 121 12.30 -2.69 -3.54
CA GLY A 121 12.98 -3.98 -3.47
C GLY A 121 14.12 -4.00 -2.44
N GLY A 122 15.36 -4.21 -2.93
CA GLY A 122 16.56 -4.27 -2.10
C GLY A 122 17.04 -2.92 -1.55
N GLY A 123 16.35 -1.82 -1.89
CA GLY A 123 16.75 -0.46 -1.53
C GLY A 123 17.88 0.06 -2.42
N ARG A 124 18.62 1.06 -1.91
CA ARG A 124 19.68 1.74 -2.66
C ARG A 124 21.05 1.49 -2.04
N GLN A 125 22.01 1.14 -2.88
CA GLN A 125 23.39 0.89 -2.49
C GLN A 125 24.35 1.73 -3.31
N ALA A 126 25.52 2.02 -2.74
CA ALA A 126 26.58 2.81 -3.35
C ALA A 126 27.93 2.08 -3.30
N CYS A 127 28.56 1.95 -4.46
CA CYS A 127 29.94 1.53 -4.60
C CYS A 127 30.86 2.76 -4.54
N PRO A 128 31.97 2.72 -3.78
CA PRO A 128 32.94 3.82 -3.75
C PRO A 128 33.53 4.20 -5.11
N ARG A 129 33.51 3.28 -6.08
CA ARG A 129 34.06 3.48 -7.43
C ARG A 129 33.00 3.76 -8.50
N HIS A 130 31.82 3.18 -8.38
CA HIS A 130 30.79 3.20 -9.43
C HIS A 130 29.53 3.99 -9.05
N GLY A 131 29.53 4.64 -7.87
CA GLY A 131 28.38 5.39 -7.39
C GLY A 131 27.22 4.48 -7.05
N VAL A 132 26.00 4.94 -7.32
CA VAL A 132 24.77 4.18 -7.05
C VAL A 132 24.71 2.95 -7.96
N VAL A 133 24.50 1.78 -7.36
CA VAL A 133 24.43 0.51 -8.09
C VAL A 133 23.20 -0.28 -7.66
N THR A 134 22.60 -0.99 -8.61
CA THR A 134 21.56 -2.00 -8.34
C THR A 134 22.24 -3.34 -8.15
N THR A 135 22.15 -3.92 -6.96
CA THR A 135 22.75 -5.23 -6.70
C THR A 135 21.79 -6.37 -7.05
N ARG A 136 22.38 -7.55 -7.30
CA ARG A 136 21.64 -8.79 -7.49
C ARG A 136 20.88 -9.19 -6.21
N PRO A 137 19.84 -10.02 -6.31
CA PRO A 137 19.28 -10.69 -5.13
C PRO A 137 20.35 -11.45 -4.33
N ARG A 138 20.14 -11.52 -3.00
CA ARG A 138 20.92 -12.37 -2.10
C ARG A 138 20.70 -13.83 -2.49
N THR A 139 21.76 -14.62 -2.54
CA THR A 139 21.69 -16.06 -2.78
C THR A 139 21.70 -16.82 -1.46
N ALA A 140 21.21 -18.06 -1.46
CA ALA A 140 21.24 -18.90 -0.26
C ALA A 140 22.68 -19.11 0.26
N SER A 141 23.63 -19.43 -0.63
CA SER A 141 25.04 -19.61 -0.24
C SER A 141 25.68 -18.33 0.34
N ASP A 142 25.34 -17.14 -0.18
CA ASP A 142 25.81 -15.90 0.46
C ASP A 142 25.31 -15.78 1.89
N LEU A 143 24.04 -16.09 2.13
CA LEU A 143 23.44 -16.02 3.46
C LEU A 143 24.04 -17.06 4.42
N GLU A 144 24.25 -18.29 3.95
CA GLU A 144 24.90 -19.36 4.70
C GLU A 144 26.34 -19.00 5.11
N GLU A 145 27.03 -18.23 4.28
CA GLU A 145 28.38 -17.75 4.51
C GLU A 145 28.42 -16.38 5.23
N GLY A 146 27.27 -15.88 5.71
CA GLY A 146 27.18 -14.62 6.46
C GLY A 146 27.36 -13.35 5.61
N ARG A 147 27.28 -13.45 4.28
CA ARG A 147 27.31 -12.32 3.35
C ARG A 147 25.91 -11.80 3.07
N PHE A 148 25.50 -10.81 3.86
CA PHE A 148 24.19 -10.19 3.69
C PHE A 148 24.14 -9.14 2.58
N ASP A 149 25.25 -8.54 2.19
CA ASP A 149 25.26 -7.46 1.19
C ASP A 149 25.91 -7.93 -0.11
N PRO A 150 25.11 -8.09 -1.19
CA PRO A 150 25.67 -8.48 -2.47
C PRO A 150 26.66 -7.40 -2.95
N PRO A 151 27.82 -7.80 -3.50
CA PRO A 151 28.85 -6.86 -3.88
C PRO A 151 28.45 -6.03 -5.10
N CYS A 152 29.23 -4.99 -5.38
CA CYS A 152 29.07 -4.16 -6.57
C CYS A 152 29.10 -5.04 -7.84
N PRO A 153 28.08 -4.95 -8.72
CA PRO A 153 27.99 -5.80 -9.91
C PRO A 153 29.11 -5.53 -10.92
N ALA A 154 29.73 -4.34 -10.89
CA ALA A 154 30.79 -3.95 -11.81
C ALA A 154 32.19 -4.40 -11.38
N CYS A 155 32.47 -4.47 -10.07
CA CYS A 155 33.84 -4.67 -9.58
C CYS A 155 34.01 -5.62 -8.39
N GLY A 156 32.92 -6.21 -7.91
CA GLY A 156 32.95 -7.16 -6.79
C GLY A 156 33.28 -6.57 -5.41
N ALA A 157 33.52 -5.26 -5.31
CA ALA A 157 33.80 -4.63 -4.02
C ALA A 157 32.53 -4.54 -3.15
N PRO A 158 32.68 -4.52 -1.80
CA PRO A 158 31.59 -4.21 -0.90
C PRO A 158 30.92 -2.87 -1.26
N VAL A 159 29.61 -2.79 -1.05
CA VAL A 159 28.80 -1.58 -1.24
C VAL A 159 28.31 -1.09 0.11
N GLY A 160 28.11 0.23 0.23
CA GLY A 160 27.45 0.84 1.38
C GLY A 160 25.97 1.09 1.09
N TRP A 161 25.19 1.29 2.16
CA TRP A 161 23.81 1.74 2.06
C TRP A 161 23.71 3.21 1.68
N ALA A 162 22.67 3.58 0.94
CA ALA A 162 22.36 4.96 0.61
C ALA A 162 20.87 5.25 0.87
N LEU A 163 20.53 6.53 1.04
CA LEU A 163 19.15 6.96 1.17
C LEU A 163 18.36 6.66 -0.11
N VAL A 164 17.09 6.28 0.07
CA VAL A 164 16.15 5.96 -1.01
C VAL A 164 15.21 7.15 -1.22
N PRO A 165 15.52 8.08 -2.14
CA PRO A 165 14.59 9.13 -2.55
C PRO A 165 13.43 8.58 -3.37
N GLU A 166 12.40 9.40 -3.58
CA GLU A 166 11.18 9.04 -4.32
C GLU A 166 11.44 8.73 -5.80
N ASP A 167 12.52 9.28 -6.38
CA ASP A 167 12.98 9.01 -7.75
C ASP A 167 13.87 7.77 -7.87
N ALA A 168 14.12 7.05 -6.77
CA ALA A 168 14.84 5.79 -6.82
C ALA A 168 14.06 4.77 -7.67
N PRO A 169 14.77 3.96 -8.49
CA PRO A 169 14.12 2.92 -9.28
C PRO A 169 13.31 1.96 -8.40
N VAL A 170 12.09 1.68 -8.83
CA VAL A 170 11.25 0.64 -8.23
C VAL A 170 11.68 -0.74 -8.73
N ASP A 171 11.63 -1.73 -7.84
CA ASP A 171 11.99 -3.12 -8.11
C ASP A 171 11.14 -4.05 -7.21
N PRO A 172 9.83 -4.18 -7.50
CA PRO A 172 8.92 -4.99 -6.68
C PRO A 172 9.22 -6.49 -6.84
N ARG A 173 9.78 -7.13 -5.81
CA ARG A 173 10.24 -8.54 -5.84
C ARG A 173 9.30 -9.56 -5.18
N ASN A 174 8.07 -9.18 -4.85
CA ASN A 174 7.03 -10.08 -4.33
C ASN A 174 5.63 -9.56 -4.66
N ALA A 175 4.61 -10.40 -4.44
CA ALA A 175 3.22 -10.07 -4.78
C ALA A 175 2.71 -8.81 -4.06
N TYR A 176 3.08 -8.61 -2.80
CA TYR A 176 2.71 -7.42 -2.05
C TYR A 176 3.34 -6.15 -2.62
N ALA A 177 4.65 -6.14 -2.88
CA ALA A 177 5.34 -5.01 -3.48
C ALA A 177 4.79 -4.67 -4.88
N ALA A 178 4.55 -5.70 -5.71
CA ALA A 178 4.01 -5.52 -7.05
C ALA A 178 2.61 -4.91 -7.02
N THR A 179 1.76 -5.41 -6.13
CA THR A 179 0.39 -4.91 -6.00
C THR A 179 0.33 -3.53 -5.35
N LYS A 180 1.21 -3.19 -4.40
CA LYS A 180 1.34 -1.82 -3.88
C LYS A 180 1.75 -0.82 -4.96
N LEU A 181 2.72 -1.19 -5.80
CA LEU A 181 3.11 -0.34 -6.92
C LEU A 181 1.98 -0.19 -7.94
N ALA A 182 1.22 -1.26 -8.20
CA ALA A 182 0.04 -1.19 -9.06
C ALA A 182 -1.04 -0.22 -8.52
N GLN A 183 -1.25 -0.16 -7.20
CA GLN A 183 -2.15 0.83 -6.58
C GLN A 183 -1.69 2.28 -6.85
N GLU A 184 -0.38 2.54 -6.82
CA GLU A 184 0.16 3.86 -7.18
C GLU A 184 -0.14 4.21 -8.63
N HIS A 185 0.10 3.28 -9.56
CA HIS A 185 -0.17 3.49 -10.98
C HIS A 185 -1.66 3.67 -11.28
N LEU A 186 -2.54 2.93 -10.60
CA LEU A 186 -3.99 3.10 -10.74
C LEU A 186 -4.42 4.50 -10.28
N ALA A 187 -3.89 4.99 -9.17
CA ALA A 187 -4.21 6.34 -8.69
C ALA A 187 -3.71 7.43 -9.66
N VAL A 188 -2.51 7.28 -10.22
CA VAL A 188 -1.99 8.20 -11.26
C VAL A 188 -2.89 8.17 -12.49
N ALA A 189 -3.22 6.98 -13.00
CA ALA A 189 -4.12 6.86 -14.16
C ALA A 189 -5.50 7.46 -13.88
N TRP A 190 -6.03 7.26 -12.69
CA TRP A 190 -7.31 7.84 -12.26
C TRP A 190 -7.26 9.38 -12.19
N VAL A 191 -6.18 9.97 -11.68
CA VAL A 191 -5.99 11.43 -11.69
C VAL A 191 -6.08 11.98 -13.12
N GLU A 192 -5.38 11.34 -14.06
CA GLU A 192 -5.38 11.75 -15.48
C GLU A 192 -6.74 11.56 -16.16
N GLN A 193 -7.44 10.46 -15.84
CA GLN A 193 -8.69 10.07 -16.51
C GLN A 193 -9.94 10.75 -15.93
N ALA A 194 -9.95 11.00 -14.62
CA ALA A 194 -11.13 11.48 -13.88
C ALA A 194 -10.93 12.89 -13.27
N GLY A 195 -9.75 13.49 -13.40
CA GLY A 195 -9.48 14.85 -12.91
C GLY A 195 -9.42 14.98 -11.37
N GLY A 196 -9.16 13.88 -10.68
CA GLY A 196 -9.02 13.84 -9.22
C GLY A 196 -7.67 14.36 -8.73
N SER A 197 -7.39 14.16 -7.44
CA SER A 197 -6.10 14.39 -6.80
C SER A 197 -5.76 13.22 -5.90
N ALA A 198 -4.52 12.73 -5.98
CA ALA A 198 -4.07 11.57 -5.22
C ALA A 198 -2.70 11.79 -4.59
N VAL A 199 -2.52 11.29 -3.38
CA VAL A 199 -1.22 11.19 -2.69
C VAL A 199 -1.01 9.74 -2.26
N SER A 200 0.12 9.15 -2.68
CA SER A 200 0.54 7.81 -2.28
C SER A 200 1.67 7.90 -1.27
N LEU A 201 1.46 7.38 -0.06
CA LEU A 201 2.45 7.44 1.01
C LEU A 201 3.20 6.11 1.11
N ARG A 202 4.46 6.07 0.68
CA ARG A 202 5.32 4.87 0.78
C ARG A 202 5.79 4.69 2.22
N TYR A 203 4.99 4.01 3.04
CA TYR A 203 5.34 3.77 4.45
C TYR A 203 6.55 2.84 4.59
N HIS A 204 7.37 3.14 5.59
CA HIS A 204 8.38 2.22 6.12
C HIS A 204 7.72 1.28 7.13
N ASN A 205 8.48 0.77 8.10
CA ASN A 205 7.93 -0.04 9.18
C ASN A 205 7.13 0.87 10.12
N VAL A 206 5.89 0.46 10.40
CA VAL A 206 4.93 1.16 11.29
C VAL A 206 4.43 0.17 12.31
#